data_AF-A0A7C0U3T0-F1
#
_entry.id   AF-A0A7C0U3T0-F1
#
_cell.length_a   1.000
_cell.length_b   1.000
_cell.length_c   1.000
_cell.angle_alpha   90.00
_cell.angle_beta   90.00
_cell.angle_gamma   90.00
#
_symmetry.space_group_name_H-M   'P 1'
#
loop_
_entity.id
_entity.type
_entity.pdbx_description
1 polymer ?
#
loop_
_entity_poly.entity_id
_entity_poly.type
_entity_poly.pdbx_seq_one_letter_code
_entity_poly.pdbx_strand_id
1 'polypeptide(L)' 'MPFVSQAQRRFMYAVHPKLAREFEKKTPKGKKLPEYVDNRKKKNRKTIRKQAYLVYLSKTNP' A
#
# COMPACT_ATOMS: atom_id res chain seq x y z
N MET A 1 17.42 2.57 0.49
CA MET A 1 16.67 3.28 1.55
C MET A 1 15.42 3.89 0.91
N PRO A 2 14.21 3.63 1.41
CA PRO A 2 12.96 3.89 0.70
C PRO A 2 12.27 5.17 1.23
N PHE A 3 13.06 6.14 1.69
CA PHE A 3 12.51 7.40 2.18
C PHE A 3 12.60 8.43 1.08
N VAL A 4 11.48 9.10 0.81
CA VAL A 4 11.36 10.11 -0.24
C VAL A 4 12.21 11.33 0.10
N SER A 5 12.43 11.61 1.39
CA SER A 5 13.24 12.74 1.84
C SER A 5 14.06 12.45 3.10
N GLN A 6 15.11 13.25 3.32
CA GLN A 6 15.91 13.21 4.56
C GLN A 6 15.08 13.61 5.79
N ALA A 7 14.11 14.51 5.64
CA ALA A 7 13.19 14.88 6.71
C ALA A 7 12.35 13.67 7.16
N GLN A 8 11.78 12.93 6.20
CA GLN A 8 11.05 11.69 6.48
C GLN A 8 11.94 10.66 7.19
N ARG A 9 13.20 10.52 6.76
CA ARG A 9 14.17 9.65 7.43
C ARG A 9 14.36 10.06 8.89
N ARG A 10 14.67 11.34 9.15
CA ARG A 10 14.88 11.86 10.51
C ARG A 10 13.66 11.64 11.40
N PHE A 11 12.47 11.93 10.89
CA PHE A 11 11.21 11.68 11.59
C PHE A 11 11.04 10.20 11.97
N MET A 12 11.28 9.28 11.02
CA MET A 12 11.15 7.84 11.28
C MET A 12 12.13 7.34 12.33
N TYR A 13 13.38 7.81 12.34
CA TYR A 13 14.33 7.44 13.40
C TYR A 13 13.96 8.05 14.76
N ALA A 14 13.34 9.23 14.79
CA ALA A 14 12.91 9.88 16.03
C ALA A 14 11.66 9.21 16.64
N VAL A 15 10.65 8.90 15.82
CA VAL A 15 9.34 8.43 16.28
C VAL A 15 9.22 6.90 16.25
N HIS A 16 9.83 6.25 15.25
CA HIS A 16 9.69 4.80 15.02
C HIS A 16 11.05 4.13 14.72
N PRO A 17 12.03 4.17 15.65
CA PRO A 17 13.40 3.74 15.41
C PRO A 17 13.54 2.27 14.99
N LYS A 18 12.74 1.37 15.57
CA LYS A 18 12.76 -0.07 15.23
C LYS A 18 12.36 -0.29 13.77
N LEU A 19 11.28 0.36 13.34
CA LEU A 19 10.77 0.25 11.98
C LEU A 19 11.71 0.90 10.96
N ALA A 20 12.33 2.03 11.32
CA ALA A 20 13.35 2.69 10.49
C ALA A 20 14.53 1.76 10.20
N ARG A 21 15.06 1.08 11.23
CA ARG A 21 16.14 0.08 11.09
C ARG A 21 15.72 -1.11 10.22
N GLU A 22 14.49 -1.60 10.38
CA GLU A 22 13.98 -2.68 9.54
C GLU A 22 13.90 -2.27 8.06
N PHE A 23 13.41 -1.05 7.78
CA PHE A 23 13.35 -0.55 6.40
C PHE A 23 14.74 -0.38 5.79
N GLU A 24 15.71 0.14 6.55
CA GLU A 24 17.10 0.25 6.11
C GLU A 24 17.69 -1.13 5.78
N LYS A 25 17.49 -2.13 6.64
CA LYS A 25 17.95 -3.51 6.42
C LYS A 25 17.29 -4.16 5.20
N LYS A 26 15.98 -3.96 5.01
CA LYS A 26 15.20 -4.58 3.92
C LYS A 26 15.41 -3.90 2.56
N THR A 27 15.87 -2.64 2.54
CA THR A 27 16.07 -1.85 1.31
C THR A 27 17.47 -1.25 1.23
N PRO A 28 18.51 -2.08 1.00
CA PRO A 28 19.87 -1.58 0.84
C PRO A 28 19.96 -0.56 -0.31
N LYS A 29 20.85 0.43 -0.17
CA LYS A 29 21.10 1.46 -1.18
C LYS A 29 21.55 0.79 -2.48
N GLY A 30 20.99 1.19 -3.63
CA GLY A 30 21.33 0.62 -4.94
C GLY A 30 20.52 -0.62 -5.35
N LYS A 31 19.60 -1.12 -4.52
CA LYS A 31 18.66 -2.17 -4.93
C LYS A 31 17.67 -1.61 -5.95
N LYS A 32 17.46 -2.31 -7.08
CA LYS A 32 16.40 -2.00 -8.05
C LYS A 32 15.05 -2.25 -7.41
N LEU A 33 14.44 -1.20 -6.86
CA LEU A 33 13.07 -1.23 -6.37
C LEU A 33 12.13 -0.97 -7.55
N PRO A 34 10.95 -1.62 -7.59
CA PRO A 34 9.96 -1.29 -8.60
C PRO A 34 9.50 0.17 -8.40
N GLU A 35 9.36 0.90 -9.50
CA GLU A 35 8.86 2.29 -9.49
C GLU A 35 7.41 2.35 -8.96
N TYR A 36 6.61 1.35 -9.30
CA TYR A 36 5.24 1.20 -8.83
C TYR A 36 4.98 -0.21 -8.32
N VAL A 37 4.28 -0.30 -7.19
CA VAL A 37 3.69 -1.56 -6.76
C VAL A 37 2.48 -1.87 -7.62
N ASP A 38 2.31 -3.16 -7.92
CA ASP A 38 1.23 -3.65 -8.76
C ASP A 38 -0.14 -3.44 -8.08
N ASN A 39 -0.99 -2.64 -8.75
CA ASN A 39 -2.31 -2.26 -8.26
C ASN A 39 -3.44 -3.26 -8.65
N ARG A 40 -3.12 -4.43 -9.23
CA ARG A 40 -4.12 -5.43 -9.68
C ARG A 40 -5.19 -5.75 -8.64
N LYS A 41 -4.84 -5.81 -7.35
CA LYS A 41 -5.77 -6.13 -6.25
C LYS A 41 -6.91 -5.10 -6.05
N LYS A 42 -6.70 -3.82 -6.40
CA LYS A 42 -7.72 -2.77 -6.21
C LYS A 42 -8.87 -2.85 -7.22
N LYS A 43 -8.62 -3.35 -8.44
CA LYS A 43 -9.65 -3.50 -9.49
C LYS A 43 -10.71 -4.53 -9.08
N ASN A 44 -10.27 -5.68 -8.56
CA ASN A 44 -11.17 -6.78 -8.18
C ASN A 44 -12.14 -6.39 -7.04
N ARG A 45 -11.73 -5.55 -6.08
CA ARG A 45 -12.59 -5.11 -4.97
C ARG A 45 -13.75 -4.22 -5.42
N LYS A 46 -13.57 -3.40 -6.45
CA LYS A 46 -14.65 -2.54 -7.01
C LYS A 46 -15.68 -3.39 -7.76
N THR A 47 -15.22 -4.37 -8.53
CA THR A 47 -16.08 -5.30 -9.26
C THR A 47 -16.93 -6.15 -8.31
N ILE A 48 -16.32 -6.71 -7.26
CA ILE A 48 -17.04 -7.51 -6.26
C ILE A 48 -18.10 -6.68 -5.54
N ARG A 49 -17.77 -5.44 -5.14
CA ARG A 49 -18.75 -4.53 -4.48
C ARG A 49 -19.91 -4.15 -5.40
N LYS A 50 -19.63 -3.87 -6.68
CA LYS A 50 -20.67 -3.56 -7.67
C LYS A 50 -21.59 -4.77 -7.91
N GLN A 51 -21.02 -5.96 -8.05
CA GLN A 51 -21.78 -7.20 -8.20
C GLN A 51 -22.67 -7.48 -6.99
N ALA A 52 -22.13 -7.36 -5.76
CA ALA A 52 -22.90 -7.54 -4.53
C ALA A 52 -24.08 -6.56 -4.43
N TYR A 53 -23.87 -5.30 -4.82
CA TYR A 53 -24.92 -4.28 -4.83
C TYR A 53 -26.01 -4.57 -5.87
N LEU A 54 -25.65 -5.01 -7.08
CA LEU A 54 -26.63 -5.40 -8.11
C LEU A 54 -27.46 -6.61 -7.68
N VAL A 55 -26.84 -7.59 -7.02
CA VAL A 55 -27.57 -8.75 -6.44
C VAL A 55 -28.54 -8.30 -5.34
N TYR A 56 -28.12 -7.37 -4.46
CA TYR A 56 -29.00 -6.81 -3.43
C TYR A 56 -30.22 -6.14 -4.05
N LEU A 57 -30.02 -5.24 -5.03
CA LEU A 57 -31.10 -4.52 -5.70
C LEU A 57 -32.08 -5.46 -6.43
N SER A 58 -31.59 -6.56 -7.02
CA SER A 58 -32.45 -7.54 -7.70
C SER A 58 -33.33 -8.36 -6.75
N LYS A 59 -32.99 -8.42 -5.46
CA LYS A 59 -33.75 -9.16 -4.43
C LYS A 59 -34.73 -8.28 -3.66
N THR A 60 -34.57 -6.96 -3.71
CA THR A 60 -35.33 -6.02 -2.87
C THR A 60 -36.39 -5.22 -3.61
N ASN A 61 -36.50 -5.37 -4.94
CA ASN A 61 -37.58 -4.79 -5.74
C ASN A 61 -38.40 -5.94 -6.36
N PRO A 62 -39.60 -6.25 -5.83
CA PRO A 62 -40.53 -7.20 -6.45
C PRO A 62 -41.13 -6.67 -7.76
#